data_AF-A0A495YXA8-F1
#
_entry.id   AF-A0A495YXA8-F1
#
_cell.length_a   1.000
_cell.length_b   1.000
_cell.length_c   1.000
_cell.angle_alpha   90.00
_cell.angle_beta   90.00
_cell.angle_gamma   90.00
#
_symmetry.space_group_name_H-M   'P 1'
#
loop_
_entity.id
_entity.type
_entity.pdbx_description
1 polymer ?
#
loop_
_entity_poly.entity_id
_entity_poly.type
_entity_poly.pdbx_seq_one_letter_code
_entity_poly.pdbx_strand_id
1 'polypeptide(L)'
;MANNFVVFISYSHDSPEHKRWVSELAVKLRHNGIDTTLDQWDLQPGDDITRFMERGILDADRILVVCTDNYVSKANAGEGGVGYERMIITKKNIEKQGNLKFIPIIRQTLTEDKTPEFLKDRVSIDFTDDNQFDAKFEELLHERLLVPPVQRPDVPHIESLRIKNYRALRDIELKQLKPLTVLLGANGSGKSTFFDVFAFLTECFTVGLHQAWNKRGGLKELRSRGCDGPIEFELKYREKPKSPIITYHLSIDENTEGPFVETEWLQWRVGRGGKHVRFLNFERGTGSIIPGEKPDKTGTPIKEQLDGTSTLAVNMVGQSAQHPRVGALRRFITDWHLSYLSTDATRQTTDDGPQKRLSTTGDNLTNVIQYLQERYPERLEKIISLLSDRVPRLEMVDTELMMDGRRLLKIKDAPFEQPILAKFTSDGTLKLLSYLILFHDRQPPQLIGIEEPENYLHPRLLTGLVDACRVACMMSQFMITTHSSRFVNELYPDEVWVLYRDEQGFTVCKRASEMQGIEQLLDAGRKLGKLWMEGFFEFGDPLTNAGGPKRNLHAH
;
A
#
# COMPACT_ATOMS: atom_id res chain seq x y z
N MET A 1 19.15 -6.31 8.06
CA MET A 1 18.77 -5.13 8.85
C MET A 1 17.81 -4.34 7.98
N ALA A 2 16.64 -3.94 8.48
CA ALA A 2 15.74 -3.08 7.71
C ALA A 2 16.48 -1.75 7.46
N ASN A 3 16.53 -1.30 6.22
CA ASN A 3 17.16 -0.02 5.90
C ASN A 3 16.20 1.07 6.38
N ASN A 4 16.48 1.65 7.56
CA ASN A 4 15.72 2.81 8.04
C ASN A 4 15.95 3.98 7.08
N PHE A 5 14.91 4.76 6.80
CA PHE A 5 15.05 5.96 5.98
C PHE A 5 15.76 7.04 6.79
N VAL A 6 16.95 7.45 6.35
CA VAL A 6 17.83 8.36 7.09
C VAL A 6 17.77 9.78 6.53
N VAL A 7 17.53 10.74 7.41
CA VAL A 7 17.55 12.18 7.13
C VAL A 7 18.74 12.81 7.84
N PHE A 8 19.52 13.59 7.11
CA PHE A 8 20.58 14.42 7.67
C PHE A 8 20.14 15.89 7.69
N ILE A 9 20.30 16.57 8.83
CA ILE A 9 19.99 18.01 8.93
C ILE A 9 21.27 18.82 8.85
N SER A 10 21.41 19.61 7.78
CA SER A 10 22.47 20.58 7.60
C SER A 10 21.96 21.98 7.94
N TYR A 11 22.61 22.62 8.91
CA TYR A 11 22.27 23.97 9.38
C TYR A 11 23.53 24.68 9.90
N SER A 12 23.44 26.00 10.14
CA SER A 12 24.52 26.79 10.73
C SER A 12 24.26 27.08 12.20
N HIS A 13 25.33 27.20 13.00
CA HIS A 13 25.23 27.51 14.42
C HIS A 13 24.99 29.00 14.66
N ASP A 14 23.81 29.49 14.31
CA ASP A 14 23.50 30.93 14.31
C ASP A 14 23.23 31.51 15.69
N SER A 15 22.39 30.82 16.48
CA SER A 15 22.07 31.22 17.85
C SER A 15 21.64 30.00 18.69
N PRO A 16 21.62 30.10 20.03
CA PRO A 16 21.06 29.06 20.90
C PRO A 16 19.59 28.74 20.60
N GLU A 17 18.78 29.74 20.27
CA GLU A 17 17.37 29.59 19.90
C GLU A 17 17.23 28.81 18.59
N HIS A 18 18.05 29.14 17.58
CA HIS A 18 18.07 28.41 16.33
C HIS A 18 18.48 26.94 16.52
N LYS A 19 19.49 26.67 17.36
CA LYS A 19 19.90 25.30 17.71
C LYS A 19 18.77 24.50 18.35
N ARG A 20 18.02 25.11 19.28
CA ARG A 20 16.84 24.47 19.89
C ARG A 20 15.78 24.16 18.86
N TRP A 21 15.46 25.12 17.98
CA TRP A 21 14.49 24.93 16.91
C TRP A 21 14.86 23.76 15.97
N VAL A 22 16.14 23.67 15.58
CA VAL A 22 16.63 22.53 14.75
C VAL A 22 16.53 21.21 15.52
N SER A 23 16.82 21.21 16.82
CA SER A 23 16.65 20.02 17.67
C SER A 23 15.17 19.63 17.78
N GLU A 24 14.24 20.58 17.92
CA GLU A 24 12.79 20.33 17.97
C GLU A 24 12.29 19.69 16.67
N LEU A 25 12.72 20.22 15.52
CA LEU A 25 12.46 19.63 14.21
C LEU A 25 12.97 18.18 14.15
N ALA A 26 14.21 17.95 14.56
CA ALA A 26 14.82 16.62 14.54
C ALA A 26 14.11 15.61 15.46
N VAL A 27 13.71 16.04 16.67
CA VAL A 27 12.94 15.20 17.60
C VAL A 27 11.60 14.82 16.97
N LYS A 28 10.92 15.79 16.36
CA LYS A 28 9.62 15.56 15.73
C LYS A 28 9.73 14.61 14.53
N LEU A 29 10.82 14.66 13.76
CA LEU A 29 11.10 13.68 12.70
C LEU A 29 11.27 12.26 13.27
N ARG A 30 12.08 12.09 14.33
CA ARG A 30 12.26 10.77 14.99
C ARG A 30 10.95 10.22 15.57
N HIS A 31 10.13 11.07 16.21
CA HIS A 31 8.81 10.66 16.70
C HIS A 31 7.87 10.18 15.59
N ASN A 32 8.04 10.70 14.36
CA ASN A 32 7.30 10.26 13.18
C ASN A 32 7.98 9.10 12.42
N GLY A 33 8.94 8.42 13.05
CA GLY A 33 9.57 7.21 12.51
C GLY A 33 10.64 7.43 11.45
N ILE A 34 11.15 8.66 11.32
CA ILE A 34 12.24 9.02 10.41
C ILE A 34 13.57 9.01 11.18
N ASP A 35 14.51 8.16 10.76
CA ASP A 35 15.83 8.16 11.37
C ASP A 35 16.55 9.45 11.01
N THR A 36 17.05 10.18 12.01
CA THR A 36 17.53 11.55 11.82
C THR A 36 18.91 11.70 12.44
N THR A 37 19.90 12.10 11.65
CA THR A 37 21.27 12.40 12.08
C THR A 37 21.42 13.90 12.31
N LEU A 38 21.91 14.27 13.49
CA LEU A 38 22.09 15.66 13.94
C LEU A 38 23.40 15.79 14.72
N ASP A 39 24.19 16.82 14.39
CA ASP A 39 25.47 17.10 15.05
C ASP A 39 25.36 17.26 16.57
N GLN A 40 24.27 17.83 17.08
CA GLN A 40 24.00 18.03 18.52
C GLN A 40 23.90 16.72 19.29
N TRP A 41 23.62 15.60 18.61
CA TRP A 41 23.43 14.29 19.22
C TRP A 41 24.56 13.33 18.90
N ASP A 42 25.13 13.45 17.70
CA ASP A 42 26.00 12.42 17.11
C ASP A 42 27.50 12.82 17.12
N LEU A 43 27.85 14.04 17.57
CA LEU A 43 29.24 14.48 17.75
C LEU A 43 29.64 14.61 19.23
N GLN A 44 30.86 14.15 19.55
CA GLN A 44 31.51 14.30 20.85
C GLN A 44 32.76 15.19 20.78
N PRO A 45 33.22 15.77 21.91
CA PRO A 45 34.47 16.53 21.93
C PRO A 45 35.66 15.70 21.43
N GLY A 46 36.31 16.16 20.35
CA GLY A 46 37.42 15.47 19.69
C GLY A 46 37.06 14.83 18.34
N ASP A 47 35.77 14.77 17.99
CA ASP A 47 35.33 14.26 16.69
C ASP A 47 35.63 15.23 15.54
N ASP A 48 35.90 14.66 14.37
CA ASP A 48 36.11 15.42 13.13
C ASP A 48 34.76 15.78 12.49
N ILE A 49 34.37 17.03 12.67
CA ILE A 49 33.15 17.62 12.11
C ILE A 49 33.13 17.47 10.58
N THR A 50 34.28 17.49 9.91
CA THR A 50 34.38 17.38 8.44
C THR A 50 33.95 16.00 8.01
N ARG A 51 34.49 14.99 8.69
CA ARG A 51 34.16 13.59 8.43
C ARG A 51 32.72 13.26 8.77
N PHE A 52 32.16 13.88 9.81
CA PHE A 52 30.75 13.74 10.15
C PHE A 52 29.84 14.30 9.06
N MET A 53 30.12 15.52 8.59
CA MET A 53 29.38 16.15 7.49
C MET A 53 29.47 15.31 6.22
N GLU A 54 30.66 14.80 5.86
CA GLU A 54 30.84 13.95 4.68
C GLU A 54 30.03 12.66 4.76
N ARG A 55 30.05 11.98 5.92
CA ARG A 55 29.26 10.76 6.15
C ARG A 55 27.76 11.05 6.12
N GLY A 56 27.30 12.08 6.83
CA GLY A 56 25.89 12.48 6.85
C GLY A 56 25.36 12.78 5.44
N ILE A 57 26.15 13.44 4.60
CA ILE A 57 25.77 13.72 3.20
C ILE A 57 25.75 12.45 2.34
N LEU A 58 26.66 11.50 2.56
CA LEU A 58 26.74 10.27 1.78
C LEU A 58 25.65 9.28 2.17
N ASP A 59 25.50 9.02 3.46
CA ASP A 59 24.71 7.92 4.02
C ASP A 59 23.21 8.25 4.10
N ALA A 60 22.84 9.53 4.19
CA ALA A 60 21.44 9.91 4.27
C ALA A 60 20.69 9.71 2.95
N ASP A 61 19.40 9.36 3.03
CA ASP A 61 18.46 9.30 1.91
C ASP A 61 17.98 10.70 1.50
N ARG A 62 17.87 11.61 2.47
CA ARG A 62 17.51 13.02 2.29
C ARG A 62 18.33 13.93 3.19
N ILE A 63 18.54 15.16 2.72
CA ILE A 63 19.27 16.20 3.43
C ILE A 63 18.36 17.42 3.55
N LEU A 64 17.99 17.77 4.78
CA LEU A 64 17.33 19.02 5.09
C LEU A 64 18.37 20.13 5.18
N VAL A 65 18.20 21.18 4.40
CA VAL A 65 19.12 22.32 4.36
C VAL A 65 18.41 23.51 4.98
N VAL A 66 18.71 23.80 6.25
CA VAL A 66 18.09 24.89 6.99
C VAL A 66 18.73 26.22 6.56
N CYS A 67 18.01 26.96 5.73
CA CYS A 67 18.43 28.19 5.08
C CYS A 67 18.12 29.39 5.99
N THR A 68 19.15 29.83 6.71
CA THR A 68 19.21 31.13 7.40
C THR A 68 20.11 32.10 6.63
N ASP A 69 20.03 33.40 6.93
CA ASP A 69 20.85 34.40 6.19
C ASP A 69 22.35 34.11 6.33
N ASN A 70 22.78 33.64 7.52
CA ASN A 70 24.16 33.22 7.77
C ASN A 70 24.54 31.96 6.99
N TYR A 71 23.63 30.98 6.91
CA TYR A 71 23.84 29.76 6.12
C TYR A 71 23.99 30.09 4.63
N VAL A 72 23.06 30.87 4.08
CA VAL A 72 23.03 31.24 2.65
C VAL A 72 24.27 32.04 2.27
N SER A 73 24.64 33.04 3.09
CA SER A 73 25.83 33.87 2.86
C SER A 73 27.11 33.04 2.83
N LYS A 74 27.32 32.16 3.82
CA LYS A 74 28.48 31.26 3.88
C LYS A 74 28.53 30.28 2.71
N ALA A 75 27.38 29.72 2.36
CA ALA A 75 27.26 28.76 1.27
C ALA A 75 27.59 29.38 -0.11
N ASN A 76 27.18 30.64 -0.34
CA ASN A 76 27.44 31.34 -1.60
C ASN A 76 28.86 31.92 -1.67
N ALA A 77 29.41 32.39 -0.55
CA ALA A 77 30.77 32.93 -0.48
C ALA A 77 31.85 31.84 -0.67
N GLY A 78 31.53 30.57 -0.42
CA GLY A 78 32.52 29.50 -0.38
C GLY A 78 33.53 29.64 0.76
N GLU A 79 33.28 30.56 1.70
CA GLU A 79 34.14 30.84 2.83
C GLU A 79 33.71 30.01 4.04
N GLY A 80 34.33 28.83 4.21
CA GLY A 80 34.18 28.04 5.43
C GLY A 80 34.42 26.56 5.20
N GLY A 81 35.53 26.06 5.74
CA GLY A 81 35.80 24.64 5.82
C GLY A 81 34.67 23.89 6.52
N VAL A 82 34.62 22.58 6.26
CA VAL A 82 33.75 21.60 6.92
C VAL A 82 32.34 21.46 6.30
N GLY A 83 32.24 21.28 4.96
CA GLY A 83 31.11 20.54 4.36
C GLY A 83 30.40 21.16 3.14
N TYR A 84 30.44 22.48 2.96
CA TYR A 84 29.72 23.17 1.87
C TYR A 84 30.24 22.79 0.48
N GLU A 85 31.56 22.74 0.31
CA GLU A 85 32.21 22.29 -0.93
C GLU A 85 31.73 20.89 -1.33
N ARG A 86 31.59 19.99 -0.34
CA ARG A 86 31.11 18.64 -0.57
C ARG A 86 29.63 18.61 -0.92
N MET A 87 28.78 19.46 -0.33
CA MET A 87 27.38 19.59 -0.73
C MET A 87 27.24 20.04 -2.18
N ILE A 88 28.01 21.06 -2.60
CA ILE A 88 27.98 21.59 -3.97
C ILE A 88 28.46 20.53 -4.98
N ILE A 89 29.57 19.84 -4.69
CA ILE A 89 30.11 18.76 -5.54
C ILE A 89 29.12 17.59 -5.62
N THR A 90 28.57 17.18 -4.47
CA THR A 90 27.62 16.07 -4.38
C THR A 90 26.35 16.39 -5.15
N LYS A 91 25.82 17.61 -5.04
CA LYS A 91 24.70 18.07 -5.86
C LYS A 91 25.00 17.99 -7.35
N LYS A 92 26.13 18.55 -7.82
CA LYS A 92 26.51 18.49 -9.25
C LYS A 92 26.59 17.06 -9.78
N ASN A 93 27.03 16.11 -8.96
CA ASN A 93 27.08 14.69 -9.31
C ASN A 93 25.69 14.02 -9.28
N ILE A 94 24.85 14.40 -8.32
CA ILE A 94 23.49 13.85 -8.13
C ILE A 94 22.49 14.39 -9.16
N GLU A 95 22.65 15.62 -9.63
CA GLU A 95 21.79 16.22 -10.66
C GLU A 95 21.89 15.49 -12.00
N LYS A 96 23.06 14.92 -12.33
CA LYS A 96 23.22 14.02 -13.49
C LYS A 96 22.38 12.73 -13.37
N GLN A 97 21.88 12.40 -12.18
CA GLN A 97 21.09 11.20 -11.88
C GLN A 97 19.62 11.51 -11.52
N GLY A 98 19.19 12.78 -11.54
CA GLY A 98 17.80 13.18 -11.33
C GLY A 98 17.24 12.95 -9.90
N ASN A 99 18.09 12.87 -8.87
CA ASN A 99 17.68 12.53 -7.50
C ASN A 99 17.27 13.79 -6.68
N LEU A 100 16.21 13.66 -5.87
CA LEU A 100 15.66 14.72 -4.99
C LEU A 100 16.28 14.69 -3.58
N LYS A 101 17.62 14.66 -3.50
CA LYS A 101 18.32 14.42 -2.22
C LYS A 101 18.28 15.62 -1.25
N PHE A 102 18.27 16.85 -1.75
CA PHE A 102 18.36 18.08 -0.93
C PHE A 102 17.01 18.80 -0.87
N ILE A 103 16.60 19.19 0.34
CA ILE A 103 15.33 19.88 0.60
C ILE A 103 15.63 21.18 1.35
N PRO A 104 15.42 22.35 0.71
CA PRO A 104 15.61 23.64 1.37
C PRO A 104 14.48 23.92 2.37
N ILE A 105 14.86 24.29 3.59
CA ILE A 105 13.97 24.71 4.67
C ILE A 105 14.26 26.18 4.98
N ILE A 106 13.37 27.10 4.62
CA ILE A 106 13.58 28.54 4.80
C ILE A 106 13.28 28.91 6.25
N ARG A 107 14.26 29.51 6.94
CA ARG A 107 14.10 30.02 8.32
C ARG A 107 14.43 31.52 8.46
N GLN A 108 14.83 32.17 7.36
CA GLN A 108 15.18 33.60 7.29
C GLN A 108 14.05 34.50 6.78
N THR A 109 14.08 35.77 7.17
CA THR A 109 13.07 36.78 6.79
C THR A 109 13.65 38.03 6.10
N LEU A 110 14.98 38.17 5.97
CA LEU A 110 15.61 39.48 5.70
C LEU A 110 16.17 39.67 4.28
N THR A 111 16.50 38.62 3.53
CA THR A 111 17.17 38.73 2.21
C THR A 111 16.29 38.30 1.04
N GLU A 112 16.55 38.88 -0.16
CA GLU A 112 15.84 38.52 -1.41
C GLU A 112 16.11 37.06 -1.84
N ASP A 113 17.33 36.56 -1.63
CA ASP A 113 17.71 35.17 -1.92
C ASP A 113 17.46 34.28 -0.69
N LYS A 114 16.31 33.59 -0.68
CA LYS A 114 15.87 32.71 0.42
C LYS A 114 16.62 31.38 0.55
N THR A 115 17.45 31.04 -0.42
CA THR A 115 18.18 29.76 -0.52
C THR A 115 19.55 29.97 -1.14
N PRO A 116 20.55 29.08 -0.89
CA PRO A 116 21.83 29.14 -1.59
C PRO A 116 21.67 29.05 -3.12
N GLU A 117 22.60 29.63 -3.89
CA GLU A 117 22.53 29.64 -5.36
C GLU A 117 22.36 28.23 -5.94
N PHE A 118 23.02 27.25 -5.33
CA PHE A 118 22.93 25.87 -5.77
C PHE A 118 21.56 25.24 -5.48
N LEU A 119 20.66 25.82 -4.69
CA LEU A 119 19.30 25.29 -4.46
C LEU A 119 18.18 26.17 -5.04
N LYS A 120 18.51 27.24 -5.77
CA LYS A 120 17.55 28.26 -6.22
C LYS A 120 16.38 27.72 -7.06
N ASP A 121 16.61 26.65 -7.81
CA ASP A 121 15.57 26.01 -8.66
C ASP A 121 14.79 24.90 -7.94
N ARG A 122 14.93 24.76 -6.61
CA ARG A 122 14.27 23.70 -5.83
C ARG A 122 13.08 24.24 -5.07
N VAL A 123 12.02 23.44 -5.00
CA VAL A 123 10.89 23.68 -4.11
C VAL A 123 11.39 23.65 -2.67
N SER A 124 11.09 24.70 -1.93
CA SER A 124 11.49 24.92 -0.54
C SER A 124 10.27 24.99 0.37
N ILE A 125 10.41 24.60 1.63
CA ILE A 125 9.36 24.77 2.63
C ILE A 125 9.71 25.95 3.55
N ASP A 126 8.75 26.85 3.72
CA ASP A 126 8.91 28.07 4.51
C ASP A 126 8.49 27.85 5.97
N PHE A 127 9.46 27.84 6.89
CA PHE A 127 9.31 27.70 8.34
C PHE A 127 9.61 29.01 9.09
N THR A 128 9.47 30.16 8.44
CA THR A 128 9.75 31.46 9.06
C THR A 128 8.78 31.84 10.18
N ASP A 129 7.52 31.41 10.08
CA ASP A 129 6.47 31.64 11.09
C ASP A 129 6.32 30.43 12.02
N ASP A 130 6.77 30.58 13.27
CA ASP A 130 6.70 29.51 14.28
C ASP A 130 5.25 29.11 14.62
N ASN A 131 4.24 29.97 14.39
CA ASN A 131 2.83 29.60 14.59
C ASN A 131 2.33 28.59 13.54
N GLN A 132 3.03 28.47 12.42
CA GLN A 132 2.72 27.52 11.34
C GLN A 132 3.60 26.27 11.40
N PHE A 133 4.42 26.11 12.44
CA PHE A 133 5.39 25.02 12.54
C PHE A 133 4.74 23.65 12.33
N ASP A 134 3.58 23.39 12.94
CA ASP A 134 2.90 22.10 12.79
C ASP A 134 2.38 21.87 11.37
N ALA A 135 1.76 22.87 10.76
CA ALA A 135 1.25 22.78 9.39
C ALA A 135 2.37 22.61 8.36
N LYS A 136 3.49 23.33 8.54
CA LYS A 136 4.68 23.22 7.68
C LYS A 136 5.44 21.93 7.90
N PHE A 137 5.41 21.39 9.11
CA PHE A 137 5.92 20.06 9.39
C PHE A 137 5.06 18.97 8.72
N GLU A 138 3.73 19.11 8.71
CA GLU A 138 2.88 18.21 7.93
C GLU A 138 3.15 18.31 6.43
N GLU A 139 3.33 19.52 5.88
CA GLU A 139 3.76 19.74 4.48
C GLU A 139 5.07 19.00 4.17
N LEU A 140 6.06 19.09 5.07
CA LEU A 140 7.35 18.40 4.96
C LEU A 140 7.23 16.87 4.94
N LEU A 141 6.24 16.30 5.64
CA LEU A 141 5.95 14.87 5.64
C LEU A 141 5.12 14.44 4.42
N HIS A 142 4.08 15.19 4.06
CA HIS A 142 3.07 14.78 3.06
C HIS A 142 3.48 15.05 1.61
N GLU A 143 4.34 16.04 1.31
CA GLU A 143 4.73 16.38 -0.07
C GLU A 143 5.77 15.44 -0.73
N ARG A 144 5.99 14.24 -0.18
CA ARG A 144 7.00 13.26 -0.67
C ARG A 144 8.46 13.69 -0.50
N LEU A 145 8.73 14.69 0.33
CA LEU A 145 10.08 15.21 0.54
C LEU A 145 10.87 14.31 1.50
N LEU A 146 10.30 13.98 2.67
CA LEU A 146 10.95 13.12 3.69
C LEU A 146 10.37 11.72 3.83
N VAL A 147 9.35 11.40 3.06
CA VAL A 147 8.92 10.01 2.88
C VAL A 147 9.61 9.55 1.59
N PRO A 148 10.36 8.43 1.57
CA PRO A 148 10.88 7.91 0.33
C PRO A 148 9.70 7.82 -0.66
N PRO A 149 9.84 8.24 -1.94
CA PRO A 149 8.85 7.87 -2.94
C PRO A 149 8.79 6.36 -2.87
N VAL A 150 7.71 5.79 -2.29
CA VAL A 150 7.63 4.42 -1.75
C VAL A 150 8.69 3.60 -2.45
N GLN A 151 9.87 3.45 -1.83
CA GLN A 151 10.94 2.68 -2.46
C GLN A 151 10.29 1.34 -2.68
N ARG A 152 10.00 1.01 -3.96
CA ARG A 152 9.16 -0.13 -4.28
C ARG A 152 9.74 -1.28 -3.48
N PRO A 153 9.00 -1.85 -2.52
CA PRO A 153 9.56 -2.92 -1.75
C PRO A 153 10.04 -4.03 -2.69
N ASP A 154 10.96 -4.86 -2.22
CA ASP A 154 11.20 -6.19 -2.81
C ASP A 154 9.98 -7.12 -2.59
N VAL A 155 8.77 -6.57 -2.68
CA VAL A 155 7.48 -7.23 -2.52
C VAL A 155 6.87 -7.31 -3.91
N PRO A 156 6.34 -8.49 -4.29
CA PRO A 156 5.65 -8.64 -5.56
C PRO A 156 4.49 -7.65 -5.68
N HIS A 157 4.40 -7.00 -6.84
CA HIS A 157 3.43 -5.93 -7.09
C HIS A 157 2.64 -6.22 -8.35
N ILE A 158 1.31 -6.23 -8.26
CA ILE A 158 0.42 -6.31 -9.40
C ILE A 158 0.42 -4.97 -10.12
N GLU A 159 0.86 -4.95 -11.37
CA GLU A 159 0.85 -3.77 -12.23
C GLU A 159 -0.42 -3.70 -13.09
N SER A 160 -1.05 -4.84 -13.41
CA SER A 160 -2.30 -4.87 -14.18
C SER A 160 -3.11 -6.12 -13.86
N LEU A 161 -4.43 -5.97 -13.91
CA LEU A 161 -5.38 -7.08 -13.86
C LEU A 161 -6.43 -6.90 -14.96
N ARG A 162 -6.56 -7.89 -15.83
CA ARG A 162 -7.67 -8.00 -16.78
C ARG A 162 -8.54 -9.18 -16.41
N ILE A 163 -9.85 -8.98 -16.44
CA ILE A 163 -10.85 -9.99 -16.14
C ILE A 163 -11.85 -10.01 -17.29
N LYS A 164 -12.18 -11.19 -17.79
CA LYS A 164 -13.25 -11.39 -18.74
C LYS A 164 -14.25 -12.40 -18.27
N ASN A 165 -15.50 -12.15 -18.65
CA ASN A 165 -16.61 -13.08 -18.52
C ASN A 165 -16.90 -13.53 -17.07
N TYR A 166 -16.62 -12.67 -16.08
CA TYR A 166 -16.80 -12.97 -14.66
C TYR A 166 -17.92 -12.13 -14.05
N ARG A 167 -19.11 -12.69 -13.88
CA ARG A 167 -20.31 -12.03 -13.33
C ARG A 167 -20.59 -10.72 -14.08
N ALA A 168 -20.56 -9.58 -13.40
CA ALA A 168 -20.77 -8.27 -14.03
C ALA A 168 -19.54 -7.78 -14.83
N LEU A 169 -18.38 -8.41 -14.68
CA LEU A 169 -17.11 -8.02 -15.30
C LEU A 169 -16.96 -8.72 -16.67
N ARG A 170 -17.52 -8.11 -17.72
CA ARG A 170 -17.49 -8.69 -19.07
C ARG A 170 -16.10 -8.68 -19.70
N ASP A 171 -15.46 -7.52 -19.73
CA ASP A 171 -14.06 -7.32 -20.13
C ASP A 171 -13.58 -6.01 -19.51
N ILE A 172 -12.85 -6.13 -18.40
CA ILE A 172 -12.37 -4.99 -17.61
C ILE A 172 -10.86 -5.13 -17.44
N GLU A 173 -10.12 -4.04 -17.63
CA GLU A 173 -8.67 -4.01 -17.47
C GLU A 173 -8.26 -2.80 -16.64
N LEU A 174 -7.68 -3.05 -15.46
CA LEU A 174 -7.05 -2.03 -14.65
C LEU A 174 -5.55 -2.09 -14.93
N LYS A 175 -5.00 -0.99 -15.46
CA LYS A 175 -3.57 -0.84 -15.80
C LYS A 175 -2.88 0.02 -14.77
N GLN A 176 -1.57 -0.17 -14.61
CA GLN A 176 -0.72 0.67 -13.74
C GLN A 176 -1.26 0.79 -12.31
N LEU A 177 -1.74 -0.32 -11.75
CA LEU A 177 -2.20 -0.39 -10.36
C LEU A 177 -1.10 0.12 -9.42
N LYS A 178 -1.49 0.99 -8.48
CA LYS A 178 -0.58 1.62 -7.53
C LYS A 178 -0.43 0.75 -6.27
N PRO A 179 0.60 0.95 -5.43
CA PRO A 179 0.74 0.25 -4.16
C PRO A 179 -0.51 0.37 -3.30
N LEU A 180 -1.13 1.55 -3.26
CA LEU A 180 -2.47 1.77 -2.74
C LEU A 180 -3.43 1.95 -3.91
N THR A 181 -4.35 1.00 -4.12
CA THR A 181 -5.42 1.12 -5.11
C THR A 181 -6.76 1.06 -4.43
N VAL A 182 -7.65 2.00 -4.76
CA VAL A 182 -8.99 2.12 -4.17
C VAL A 182 -10.05 2.08 -5.26
N LEU A 183 -11.04 1.20 -5.09
CA LEU A 183 -12.20 1.05 -5.96
C LEU A 183 -13.38 1.80 -5.35
N LEU A 184 -13.86 2.80 -6.08
CA LEU A 184 -14.95 3.69 -5.72
C LEU A 184 -16.16 3.45 -6.64
N GLY A 185 -17.38 3.61 -6.14
CA GLY A 185 -18.58 3.62 -6.98
C GLY A 185 -19.84 3.25 -6.20
N ALA A 186 -20.99 3.33 -6.86
CA ALA A 186 -22.29 3.02 -6.27
C ALA A 186 -22.44 1.54 -5.85
N ASN A 187 -23.46 1.24 -5.05
CA ASN A 187 -23.81 -0.15 -4.73
C ASN A 187 -24.20 -0.91 -6.00
N GLY A 188 -23.73 -2.14 -6.14
CA GLY A 188 -23.96 -2.96 -7.34
C GLY A 188 -23.08 -2.62 -8.55
N SER A 189 -22.16 -1.64 -8.45
CA SER A 189 -21.26 -1.26 -9.56
C SER A 189 -20.24 -2.33 -9.96
N GLY A 190 -20.01 -3.33 -9.09
CA GLY A 190 -19.06 -4.43 -9.34
C GLY A 190 -17.84 -4.46 -8.42
N LYS A 191 -17.73 -3.57 -7.42
CA LYS A 191 -16.61 -3.53 -6.45
C LYS A 191 -16.39 -4.88 -5.74
N SER A 192 -17.43 -5.42 -5.08
CA SER A 192 -17.34 -6.72 -4.40
C SER A 192 -17.13 -7.88 -5.38
N THR A 193 -17.62 -7.77 -6.61
CA THR A 193 -17.33 -8.77 -7.66
C THR A 193 -15.85 -8.75 -8.04
N PHE A 194 -15.26 -7.56 -8.17
CA PHE A 194 -13.83 -7.41 -8.43
C PHE A 194 -12.99 -7.92 -7.26
N PHE A 195 -13.41 -7.65 -6.03
CA PHE A 195 -12.74 -8.16 -4.84
C PHE A 195 -12.83 -9.69 -4.73
N ASP A 196 -13.99 -10.28 -5.09
CA ASP A 196 -14.18 -11.73 -5.15
C ASP A 196 -13.29 -12.42 -6.20
N VAL A 197 -12.77 -11.71 -7.21
CA VAL A 197 -11.77 -12.28 -8.13
C VAL A 197 -10.49 -12.66 -7.38
N PHE A 198 -10.01 -11.82 -6.47
CA PHE A 198 -8.84 -12.17 -5.65
C PHE A 198 -9.16 -13.38 -4.76
N ALA A 199 -10.36 -13.42 -4.17
CA ALA A 199 -10.78 -14.54 -3.32
C ALA A 199 -10.87 -15.84 -4.12
N PHE A 200 -11.44 -15.79 -5.32
CA PHE A 200 -11.56 -16.91 -6.23
C PHE A 200 -10.19 -17.45 -6.65
N LEU A 201 -9.27 -16.57 -7.03
CA LEU A 201 -7.90 -16.96 -7.39
C LEU A 201 -7.17 -17.57 -6.19
N THR A 202 -7.21 -16.96 -5.01
CA THR A 202 -6.59 -17.54 -3.80
C THR A 202 -7.19 -18.90 -3.46
N GLU A 203 -8.50 -19.08 -3.57
CA GLU A 203 -9.16 -20.37 -3.33
C GLU A 203 -8.78 -21.44 -4.37
N CYS A 204 -8.68 -21.08 -5.66
CA CYS A 204 -8.19 -22.00 -6.69
C CYS A 204 -6.77 -22.51 -6.39
N PHE A 205 -5.92 -21.68 -5.78
CA PHE A 205 -4.54 -22.01 -5.44
C PHE A 205 -4.40 -22.79 -4.12
N THR A 206 -5.36 -22.67 -3.21
CA THR A 206 -5.29 -23.25 -1.86
C THR A 206 -6.13 -24.51 -1.70
N VAL A 207 -7.39 -24.47 -2.11
CA VAL A 207 -8.35 -25.58 -1.98
C VAL A 207 -8.62 -26.29 -3.31
N GLY A 208 -8.30 -25.64 -4.44
CA GLY A 208 -8.45 -26.20 -5.79
C GLY A 208 -9.65 -25.65 -6.55
N LEU A 209 -9.58 -25.73 -7.88
CA LEU A 209 -10.57 -25.13 -8.79
C LEU A 209 -11.99 -25.63 -8.52
N HIS A 210 -12.18 -26.95 -8.42
CA HIS A 210 -13.51 -27.54 -8.29
C HIS A 210 -14.26 -27.03 -7.04
N GLN A 211 -13.57 -26.91 -5.90
CA GLN A 211 -14.18 -26.40 -4.67
C GLN A 211 -14.44 -24.90 -4.75
N ALA A 212 -13.49 -24.11 -5.24
CA ALA A 212 -13.62 -22.66 -5.41
C ALA A 212 -14.78 -22.28 -6.36
N TRP A 213 -14.96 -23.09 -7.39
CA TRP A 213 -16.01 -22.95 -8.41
C TRP A 213 -17.40 -23.28 -7.85
N ASN A 214 -17.54 -24.44 -7.19
CA ASN A 214 -18.81 -24.88 -6.63
C ASN A 214 -19.29 -23.98 -5.49
N LYS A 215 -18.37 -23.45 -4.68
CA LYS A 215 -18.70 -22.46 -3.63
C LYS A 215 -19.41 -21.23 -4.20
N ARG A 216 -19.20 -20.91 -5.48
CA ARG A 216 -19.80 -19.76 -6.17
C ARG A 216 -21.00 -20.11 -7.05
N GLY A 217 -21.51 -21.34 -6.98
CA GLY A 217 -22.70 -21.76 -7.73
C GLY A 217 -22.43 -22.23 -9.16
N GLY A 218 -21.19 -22.51 -9.53
CA GLY A 218 -20.82 -23.05 -10.84
C GLY A 218 -20.80 -22.03 -11.97
N LEU A 219 -20.67 -22.50 -13.21
CA LEU A 219 -20.51 -21.64 -14.40
C LEU A 219 -21.69 -20.67 -14.58
N LYS A 220 -22.91 -21.12 -14.27
CA LYS A 220 -24.12 -20.31 -14.44
C LYS A 220 -24.10 -19.01 -13.63
N GLU A 221 -23.57 -19.06 -12.41
CA GLU A 221 -23.50 -17.90 -11.52
C GLU A 221 -22.19 -17.10 -11.67
N LEU A 222 -21.14 -17.75 -12.19
CA LEU A 222 -19.83 -17.14 -12.40
C LEU A 222 -19.69 -16.44 -13.74
N ARG A 223 -20.26 -16.99 -14.82
CA ARG A 223 -20.12 -16.44 -16.17
C ARG A 223 -20.92 -15.16 -16.33
N SER A 224 -20.41 -14.23 -17.13
CA SER A 224 -21.19 -13.02 -17.46
C SER A 224 -22.49 -13.39 -18.16
N ARG A 225 -23.58 -12.76 -17.71
CA ARG A 225 -24.93 -13.06 -18.23
C ARG A 225 -24.98 -12.75 -19.72
N GLY A 226 -25.54 -13.68 -20.50
CA GLY A 226 -25.65 -13.55 -21.95
C GLY A 226 -24.32 -13.64 -22.70
N CYS A 227 -23.24 -14.10 -22.06
CA CYS A 227 -21.95 -14.33 -22.68
C CYS A 227 -21.65 -15.83 -22.74
N ASP A 228 -20.93 -16.23 -23.79
CA ASP A 228 -20.41 -17.58 -24.01
C ASP A 228 -18.88 -17.60 -23.85
N GLY A 229 -18.31 -18.81 -23.88
CA GLY A 229 -16.87 -19.02 -23.74
C GLY A 229 -16.37 -19.00 -22.29
N PRO A 230 -15.05 -19.09 -22.11
CA PRO A 230 -14.44 -19.28 -20.80
C PRO A 230 -14.39 -17.98 -19.99
N ILE A 231 -14.12 -18.14 -18.70
CA ILE A 231 -13.74 -17.07 -17.77
C ILE A 231 -12.23 -16.89 -17.83
N GLU A 232 -11.75 -15.68 -18.08
CA GLU A 232 -10.32 -15.38 -18.24
C GLU A 232 -9.81 -14.38 -17.20
N PHE A 233 -8.64 -14.66 -16.64
CA PHE A 233 -7.89 -13.77 -15.77
C PHE A 233 -6.48 -13.58 -16.34
N GLU A 234 -6.09 -12.33 -16.58
CA GLU A 234 -4.71 -11.97 -16.94
C GLU A 234 -4.13 -11.05 -15.86
N LEU A 235 -3.15 -11.55 -15.12
CA LEU A 235 -2.47 -10.86 -14.03
C LEU A 235 -1.05 -10.50 -14.46
N LYS A 236 -0.75 -9.21 -14.58
CA LYS A 236 0.63 -8.71 -14.79
C LYS A 236 1.20 -8.26 -13.45
N TYR A 237 2.24 -8.91 -13.00
CA TYR A 237 2.91 -8.57 -11.75
C TYR A 237 4.43 -8.55 -11.92
N ARG A 238 5.10 -7.91 -10.97
CA ARG A 238 6.55 -7.84 -10.91
C ARG A 238 7.02 -8.33 -9.56
N GLU A 239 7.90 -9.32 -9.53
CA GLU A 239 8.44 -9.88 -8.29
C GLU A 239 9.31 -8.87 -7.52
N LYS A 240 10.11 -8.07 -8.24
CA LYS A 240 10.99 -7.04 -7.68
C LYS A 240 11.05 -5.82 -8.58
N PRO A 241 11.33 -4.60 -8.09
CA PRO A 241 11.28 -3.36 -8.88
C PRO A 241 12.03 -3.40 -10.22
N LYS A 242 13.11 -4.18 -10.31
CA LYS A 242 13.98 -4.34 -11.48
C LYS A 242 13.85 -5.68 -12.20
N SER A 243 12.98 -6.58 -11.75
CA SER A 243 12.73 -7.86 -12.43
C SER A 243 11.85 -7.65 -13.67
N PRO A 244 11.85 -8.55 -14.66
CA PRO A 244 10.86 -8.56 -15.73
C PRO A 244 9.43 -8.58 -15.19
N ILE A 245 8.48 -8.02 -15.96
CA ILE A 245 7.05 -8.22 -15.72
C ILE A 245 6.73 -9.65 -16.12
N ILE A 246 6.06 -10.37 -15.22
CA ILE A 246 5.49 -11.69 -15.47
C ILE A 246 3.99 -11.49 -15.72
N THR A 247 3.49 -12.11 -16.77
CA THR A 247 2.06 -12.19 -17.07
C THR A 247 1.60 -13.62 -16.82
N TYR A 248 0.68 -13.78 -15.90
CA TYR A 248 -0.06 -15.01 -15.65
C TYR A 248 -1.41 -14.94 -16.36
N HIS A 249 -1.79 -16.01 -17.02
CA HIS A 249 -3.10 -16.17 -17.63
C HIS A 249 -3.73 -17.47 -17.17
N LEU A 250 -5.01 -17.38 -16.83
CA LEU A 250 -5.85 -18.51 -16.45
C LEU A 250 -7.18 -18.38 -17.17
N SER A 251 -7.51 -19.39 -17.96
CA SER A 251 -8.80 -19.53 -18.64
C SER A 251 -9.49 -20.79 -18.13
N ILE A 252 -10.72 -20.65 -17.64
CA ILE A 252 -11.50 -21.73 -17.02
C ILE A 252 -12.86 -21.82 -17.70
N ASP A 253 -13.31 -23.03 -17.94
CA ASP A 253 -14.68 -23.30 -18.40
C ASP A 253 -15.27 -24.50 -17.62
N GLU A 254 -16.52 -24.85 -17.90
CA GLU A 254 -17.22 -25.99 -17.30
C GLU A 254 -17.76 -26.91 -18.38
N ASN A 255 -17.60 -28.22 -18.17
CA ASN A 255 -18.20 -29.25 -19.00
C ASN A 255 -19.08 -30.18 -18.14
N THR A 256 -19.51 -31.31 -18.71
CA THR A 256 -20.36 -32.29 -18.02
C THR A 256 -19.72 -32.94 -16.79
N GLU A 257 -18.39 -32.92 -16.68
CA GLU A 257 -17.63 -33.48 -15.56
C GLU A 257 -17.28 -32.43 -14.48
N GLY A 258 -17.55 -31.15 -14.76
CA GLY A 258 -17.29 -30.03 -13.86
C GLY A 258 -16.34 -28.98 -14.47
N PRO A 259 -15.77 -28.09 -13.63
CA PRO A 259 -14.88 -27.04 -14.10
C PRO A 259 -13.51 -27.59 -14.50
N PHE A 260 -12.95 -27.06 -15.58
CA PHE A 260 -11.63 -27.41 -16.07
C PHE A 260 -10.85 -26.18 -16.53
N VAL A 261 -9.52 -26.26 -16.47
CA VAL A 261 -8.61 -25.26 -16.99
C VAL A 261 -8.48 -25.43 -18.50
N GLU A 262 -9.06 -24.49 -19.26
CA GLU A 262 -8.95 -24.45 -20.72
C GLU A 262 -7.50 -24.18 -21.11
N THR A 263 -6.93 -23.08 -20.62
CA THR A 263 -5.52 -22.72 -20.84
C THR A 263 -4.93 -22.05 -19.60
N GLU A 264 -3.68 -22.36 -19.30
CA GLU A 264 -2.91 -21.70 -18.25
C GLU A 264 -1.49 -21.45 -18.75
N TRP A 265 -1.02 -20.21 -18.68
CA TRP A 265 0.34 -19.91 -19.07
C TRP A 265 0.98 -18.81 -18.23
N LEU A 266 2.31 -18.91 -18.11
CA LEU A 266 3.16 -17.84 -17.61
C LEU A 266 4.13 -17.42 -18.68
N GLN A 267 4.19 -16.10 -18.87
CA GLN A 267 5.18 -15.50 -19.74
C GLN A 267 5.86 -14.33 -19.06
N TRP A 268 7.04 -14.00 -19.53
CA TRP A 268 7.67 -12.73 -19.21
C TRP A 268 8.25 -12.07 -20.44
N ARG A 269 8.62 -10.80 -20.31
CA ARG A 269 9.23 -10.03 -21.38
C ARG A 269 10.74 -9.90 -21.17
N VAL A 270 11.52 -10.37 -22.15
CA VAL A 270 12.99 -10.29 -22.09
C VAL A 270 13.45 -8.91 -22.56
N GLY A 271 13.84 -8.03 -21.63
CA GLY A 271 14.35 -6.68 -21.94
C GLY A 271 13.29 -5.67 -22.42
N ARG A 272 13.69 -4.39 -22.56
CA ARG A 272 12.84 -3.30 -23.08
C ARG A 272 12.67 -3.45 -24.60
N GLY A 273 11.77 -4.33 -25.04
CA GLY A 273 11.51 -4.55 -26.48
C GLY A 273 11.60 -6.01 -26.96
N GLY A 274 12.11 -6.93 -26.15
CA GLY A 274 12.36 -8.30 -26.62
C GLY A 274 11.13 -9.21 -26.62
N LYS A 275 11.37 -10.44 -27.08
CA LYS A 275 10.35 -11.48 -27.27
C LYS A 275 9.71 -11.88 -25.93
N HIS A 276 8.43 -12.22 -26.01
CA HIS A 276 7.72 -12.88 -24.92
C HIS A 276 8.16 -14.34 -24.86
N VAL A 277 8.59 -14.79 -23.68
CA VAL A 277 8.94 -16.20 -23.44
C VAL A 277 7.88 -16.77 -22.53
N ARG A 278 7.08 -17.71 -23.07
CA ARG A 278 6.17 -18.55 -22.29
C ARG A 278 6.99 -19.67 -21.66
N PHE A 279 7.10 -19.65 -20.34
CA PHE A 279 7.87 -20.64 -19.58
C PHE A 279 6.98 -21.62 -18.84
N LEU A 280 5.67 -21.39 -18.78
CA LEU A 280 4.65 -22.38 -18.43
C LEU A 280 3.55 -22.24 -19.48
N ASN A 281 3.12 -23.33 -20.10
CA ASN A 281 2.05 -23.32 -21.10
C ASN A 281 1.32 -24.67 -21.11
N PHE A 282 0.12 -24.68 -20.54
CA PHE A 282 -0.76 -25.84 -20.42
C PHE A 282 -2.11 -25.54 -21.06
N GLU A 283 -2.67 -26.57 -21.68
CA GLU A 283 -3.99 -26.59 -22.28
C GLU A 283 -4.64 -27.91 -21.89
N ARG A 284 -5.80 -27.82 -21.21
CA ARG A 284 -6.59 -28.99 -20.76
C ARG A 284 -5.76 -30.10 -20.10
N GLY A 285 -4.90 -29.72 -19.15
CA GLY A 285 -4.09 -30.65 -18.36
C GLY A 285 -2.81 -31.17 -19.03
N THR A 286 -2.51 -30.76 -20.27
CA THR A 286 -1.27 -31.15 -20.96
C THR A 286 -0.49 -29.92 -21.37
N GLY A 287 0.84 -29.95 -21.26
CA GLY A 287 1.60 -28.75 -21.51
C GLY A 287 3.09 -28.92 -21.51
N SER A 288 3.77 -27.78 -21.43
CA SER A 288 5.21 -27.74 -21.30
C SER A 288 5.68 -26.64 -20.36
N ILE A 289 6.87 -26.85 -19.82
CA ILE A 289 7.51 -25.95 -18.89
C ILE A 289 9.01 -25.79 -19.19
N ILE A 290 9.53 -24.58 -18.98
CA ILE A 290 10.96 -24.30 -19.08
C ILE A 290 11.54 -24.13 -17.67
N PRO A 291 12.52 -24.95 -17.24
CA PRO A 291 13.10 -24.88 -15.91
C PRO A 291 14.05 -23.69 -15.72
N GLY A 292 14.38 -23.40 -14.45
CA GLY A 292 15.42 -22.45 -14.06
C GLY A 292 14.93 -21.07 -13.60
N GLU A 293 15.87 -20.26 -13.08
CA GLU A 293 15.59 -18.89 -12.63
C GLU A 293 15.42 -17.88 -13.78
N LYS A 294 16.00 -18.21 -14.94
CA LYS A 294 16.00 -17.44 -16.18
C LYS A 294 15.59 -18.34 -17.34
N PRO A 295 14.31 -18.74 -17.44
CA PRO A 295 13.79 -19.61 -18.50
C PRO A 295 14.08 -19.11 -19.94
N ASP A 296 14.38 -17.83 -20.14
CA ASP A 296 14.87 -17.32 -21.43
C ASP A 296 16.29 -17.84 -21.81
N LYS A 297 17.05 -18.33 -20.84
CA LYS A 297 18.43 -18.81 -20.98
C LYS A 297 18.62 -20.29 -20.68
N THR A 298 17.73 -20.90 -19.88
CA THR A 298 17.92 -22.24 -19.31
C THR A 298 17.34 -23.41 -20.13
N GLY A 299 16.93 -23.18 -21.38
CA GLY A 299 16.85 -24.26 -22.38
C GLY A 299 15.45 -24.78 -22.73
N THR A 300 15.39 -26.07 -23.05
CA THR A 300 14.33 -26.75 -23.82
C THR A 300 13.04 -26.99 -23.01
N PRO A 301 11.84 -26.82 -23.60
CA PRO A 301 10.58 -27.15 -22.94
C PRO A 301 10.50 -28.64 -22.57
N ILE A 302 10.17 -28.92 -21.32
CA ILE A 302 9.86 -30.26 -20.81
C ILE A 302 8.35 -30.46 -20.92
N LYS A 303 7.91 -31.56 -21.52
CA LYS A 303 6.49 -31.92 -21.59
C LYS A 303 6.05 -32.51 -20.26
N GLU A 304 4.89 -32.08 -19.79
CA GLU A 304 4.30 -32.49 -18.52
C GLU A 304 2.79 -32.72 -18.69
N GLN A 305 2.25 -33.60 -17.86
CA GLN A 305 0.82 -33.90 -17.78
C GLN A 305 0.36 -33.78 -16.33
N LEU A 306 -0.74 -33.05 -16.14
CA LEU A 306 -1.34 -32.84 -14.82
C LEU A 306 -2.22 -34.03 -14.43
N ASP A 307 -2.46 -34.19 -13.12
CA ASP A 307 -3.31 -35.25 -12.55
C ASP A 307 -4.78 -35.17 -12.99
N GLY A 308 -5.21 -34.03 -13.52
CA GLY A 308 -6.56 -33.79 -14.01
C GLY A 308 -6.70 -32.45 -14.70
N THR A 309 -7.78 -32.28 -15.45
CA THR A 309 -8.08 -31.06 -16.21
C THR A 309 -8.50 -29.88 -15.32
N SER A 310 -8.87 -30.14 -14.06
CA SER A 310 -9.21 -29.12 -13.06
C SER A 310 -8.00 -28.69 -12.20
N THR A 311 -6.85 -29.35 -12.38
CA THR A 311 -5.60 -29.01 -11.67
C THR A 311 -4.94 -27.80 -12.32
N LEU A 312 -4.62 -26.79 -11.50
CA LEU A 312 -3.78 -25.68 -11.96
C LEU A 312 -2.33 -26.15 -12.08
N ALA A 313 -1.72 -25.94 -13.24
CA ALA A 313 -0.32 -26.23 -13.51
C ALA A 313 0.59 -25.53 -12.49
N VAL A 314 0.31 -24.27 -12.12
CA VAL A 314 1.08 -23.54 -11.11
C VAL A 314 1.07 -24.25 -9.74
N ASN A 315 0.00 -24.97 -9.36
CA ASN A 315 -0.08 -25.69 -8.09
C ASN A 315 0.80 -26.95 -8.07
N MET A 316 0.82 -27.72 -9.16
CA MET A 316 1.65 -28.92 -9.27
C MET A 316 3.12 -28.53 -9.43
N VAL A 317 3.40 -27.67 -10.40
CA VAL A 317 4.76 -27.25 -10.77
C VAL A 317 5.40 -26.37 -9.69
N GLY A 318 4.64 -25.46 -9.08
CA GLY A 318 5.17 -24.45 -8.15
C GLY A 318 5.74 -25.02 -6.86
N GLN A 319 5.58 -26.33 -6.59
CA GLN A 319 6.19 -27.04 -5.47
C GLN A 319 7.63 -27.50 -5.78
N SER A 320 7.99 -27.58 -7.07
CA SER A 320 9.31 -28.03 -7.50
C SER A 320 10.35 -26.91 -7.39
N ALA A 321 11.51 -27.23 -6.81
CA ALA A 321 12.66 -26.32 -6.74
C ALA A 321 13.24 -25.96 -8.13
N GLN A 322 12.91 -26.73 -9.17
CA GLN A 322 13.36 -26.48 -10.55
C GLN A 322 12.64 -25.31 -11.22
N HIS A 323 11.51 -24.85 -10.66
CA HIS A 323 10.66 -23.80 -11.23
C HIS A 323 10.42 -22.64 -10.24
N PRO A 324 11.48 -21.93 -9.83
CA PRO A 324 11.40 -20.92 -8.77
C PRO A 324 10.43 -19.78 -9.08
N ARG A 325 10.24 -19.40 -10.36
CA ARG A 325 9.31 -18.34 -10.78
C ARG A 325 7.85 -18.77 -10.68
N VAL A 326 7.55 -20.02 -11.04
CA VAL A 326 6.21 -20.60 -10.86
C VAL A 326 5.88 -20.69 -9.37
N GLY A 327 6.83 -21.16 -8.57
CA GLY A 327 6.69 -21.18 -7.11
C GLY A 327 6.58 -19.79 -6.48
N ALA A 328 7.22 -18.76 -7.06
CA ALA A 328 7.08 -17.38 -6.61
C ALA A 328 5.67 -16.84 -6.84
N LEU A 329 5.06 -17.07 -8.02
CA LEU A 329 3.67 -16.70 -8.26
C LEU A 329 2.72 -17.42 -7.29
N ARG A 330 2.91 -18.75 -7.14
CA ARG A 330 2.08 -19.54 -6.23
C ARG A 330 2.11 -18.94 -4.83
N ARG A 331 3.31 -18.71 -4.27
CA ARG A 331 3.49 -18.10 -2.95
C ARG A 331 2.85 -16.71 -2.87
N PHE A 332 2.97 -15.91 -3.92
CA PHE A 332 2.37 -14.58 -3.98
C PHE A 332 0.84 -14.64 -3.85
N ILE A 333 0.16 -15.41 -4.70
CA ILE A 333 -1.31 -15.52 -4.71
C ILE A 333 -1.83 -16.17 -3.42
N THR A 334 -1.13 -17.17 -2.88
CA THR A 334 -1.54 -17.85 -1.64
C THR A 334 -1.34 -16.99 -0.39
N ASP A 335 -0.46 -15.97 -0.44
CA ASP A 335 -0.20 -15.07 0.69
C ASP A 335 -1.09 -13.81 0.66
N TRP A 336 -2.00 -13.68 -0.32
CA TRP A 336 -2.99 -12.60 -0.33
C TRP A 336 -3.91 -12.68 0.89
N HIS A 337 -4.10 -11.56 1.58
CA HIS A 337 -4.98 -11.44 2.73
C HIS A 337 -6.16 -10.53 2.39
N LEU A 338 -7.32 -11.13 2.18
CA LEU A 338 -8.56 -10.41 1.92
C LEU A 338 -9.33 -10.25 3.23
N SER A 339 -9.32 -9.04 3.75
CA SER A 339 -9.89 -8.68 5.04
C SER A 339 -11.41 -8.55 4.92
N TYR A 340 -12.12 -9.50 5.52
CA TYR A 340 -13.56 -9.51 5.73
C TYR A 340 -13.86 -9.45 7.23
N LEU A 341 -13.16 -8.54 7.93
CA LEU A 341 -13.28 -8.40 9.37
C LEU A 341 -14.75 -8.17 9.76
N SER A 342 -15.26 -9.07 10.58
CA SER A 342 -16.57 -8.91 11.20
C SER A 342 -16.40 -8.79 12.71
N THR A 343 -17.16 -7.88 13.30
CA THR A 343 -17.06 -7.60 14.73
C THR A 343 -17.50 -8.82 15.54
N ASP A 344 -18.49 -9.56 15.05
CA ASP A 344 -18.91 -10.84 15.63
C ASP A 344 -17.80 -11.88 15.63
N ALA A 345 -17.02 -12.01 14.55
CA ALA A 345 -15.89 -12.93 14.51
C ALA A 345 -14.80 -12.49 15.50
N THR A 346 -14.41 -11.21 15.51
CA THR A 346 -13.35 -10.71 16.41
C THR A 346 -13.64 -10.86 17.91
N ARG A 347 -14.91 -11.09 18.27
CA ARG A 347 -15.35 -11.34 19.65
C ARG A 347 -15.28 -12.82 20.05
N GLN A 348 -15.07 -13.72 19.10
CA GLN A 348 -14.99 -15.15 19.36
C GLN A 348 -13.67 -15.49 20.06
N THR A 349 -13.77 -16.44 20.97
CA THR A 349 -12.61 -17.13 21.54
C THR A 349 -12.47 -18.45 20.81
N THR A 350 -11.33 -18.65 20.17
CA THR A 350 -10.95 -19.96 19.63
C THR A 350 -10.26 -20.78 20.72
N ASP A 351 -10.32 -22.10 20.60
CA ASP A 351 -9.59 -23.02 21.48
C ASP A 351 -8.09 -23.15 21.06
N ASP A 352 -7.69 -22.38 20.05
CA ASP A 352 -6.33 -22.39 19.53
C ASP A 352 -5.35 -21.63 20.45
N GLY A 353 -4.08 -21.99 20.42
CA GLY A 353 -3.01 -21.26 21.12
C GLY A 353 -2.65 -19.91 20.47
N PRO A 354 -1.53 -19.27 20.87
CA PRO A 354 -1.06 -18.02 20.27
C PRO A 354 -0.83 -18.15 18.75
N GLN A 355 -1.33 -17.19 17.97
CA GLN A 355 -1.21 -17.19 16.51
C GLN A 355 -0.43 -15.98 16.01
N LYS A 356 0.41 -16.16 14.98
CA LYS A 356 1.32 -15.10 14.51
C LYS A 356 0.62 -14.02 13.67
N ARG A 357 -0.44 -14.38 12.95
CA ARG A 357 -1.08 -13.55 11.93
C ARG A 357 -2.58 -13.51 12.14
N LEU A 358 -3.16 -12.33 11.95
CA LEU A 358 -4.60 -12.13 11.99
C LEU A 358 -5.28 -12.87 10.83
N SER A 359 -6.36 -13.58 11.12
CA SER A 359 -7.20 -14.23 10.13
C SER A 359 -7.96 -13.20 9.29
N THR A 360 -8.48 -13.63 8.15
CA THR A 360 -9.25 -12.77 7.23
C THR A 360 -10.55 -12.23 7.86
N THR A 361 -11.13 -12.98 8.79
CA THR A 361 -12.35 -12.62 9.56
C THR A 361 -12.04 -11.92 10.87
N GLY A 362 -10.82 -12.09 11.40
CA GLY A 362 -10.37 -11.55 12.69
C GLY A 362 -10.77 -12.42 13.89
N ASP A 363 -11.32 -13.62 13.68
CA ASP A 363 -11.72 -14.55 14.76
C ASP A 363 -10.60 -14.95 15.72
N ASN A 364 -9.35 -14.86 15.28
CA ASN A 364 -8.16 -15.16 16.07
C ASN A 364 -7.51 -13.92 16.71
N LEU A 365 -8.20 -12.77 16.73
CA LEU A 365 -7.66 -11.50 17.24
C LEU A 365 -7.06 -11.66 18.65
N THR A 366 -7.76 -12.36 19.53
CA THR A 366 -7.29 -12.63 20.90
C THR A 366 -5.99 -13.43 20.91
N ASN A 367 -5.85 -14.44 20.05
CA ASN A 367 -4.67 -15.28 19.94
C ASN A 367 -3.46 -14.50 19.39
N VAL A 368 -3.71 -13.55 18.48
CA VAL A 368 -2.67 -12.67 17.94
C VAL A 368 -2.20 -11.67 19.00
N ILE A 369 -3.12 -11.08 19.76
CA ILE A 369 -2.76 -10.18 20.86
C ILE A 369 -1.96 -10.94 21.92
N GLN A 370 -2.36 -12.17 22.28
CA GLN A 370 -1.58 -13.03 23.16
C GLN A 370 -0.16 -13.26 22.62
N TYR A 371 -0.02 -13.60 21.34
CA TYR A 371 1.28 -13.78 20.71
C TYR A 371 2.14 -12.50 20.77
N LEU A 372 1.52 -11.33 20.55
CA LEU A 372 2.19 -10.04 20.65
C LEU A 372 2.63 -9.73 22.08
N GLN A 373 1.76 -9.94 23.08
CA GLN A 373 2.10 -9.75 24.49
C GLN A 373 3.28 -10.62 24.93
N GLU A 374 3.28 -11.89 24.53
CA GLU A 374 4.29 -12.86 24.96
C GLU A 374 5.63 -12.71 24.23
N ARG A 375 5.64 -12.26 22.97
CA ARG A 375 6.85 -12.25 22.12
C ARG A 375 7.33 -10.87 21.71
N TYR A 376 6.44 -9.88 21.63
CA TYR A 376 6.73 -8.54 21.10
C TYR A 376 5.95 -7.43 21.85
N PRO A 377 6.09 -7.32 23.18
CA PRO A 377 5.29 -6.40 24.01
C PRO A 377 5.43 -4.94 23.56
N GLU A 378 6.63 -4.47 23.23
CA GLU A 378 6.88 -3.10 22.73
C GLU A 378 6.07 -2.78 21.46
N ARG A 379 5.91 -3.77 20.57
CA ARG A 379 5.11 -3.58 19.36
C ARG A 379 3.63 -3.46 19.69
N LEU A 380 3.15 -4.27 20.63
CA LEU A 380 1.77 -4.18 21.08
C LEU A 380 1.50 -2.84 21.75
N GLU A 381 2.40 -2.37 22.61
CA GLU A 381 2.31 -1.05 23.25
C GLU A 381 2.22 0.07 22.20
N LYS A 382 3.03 0.01 21.14
CA LYS A 382 2.93 0.96 20.02
C LYS A 382 1.56 0.90 19.33
N ILE A 383 1.04 -0.30 19.06
CA ILE A 383 -0.28 -0.48 18.45
C ILE A 383 -1.38 0.08 19.35
N ILE A 384 -1.32 -0.17 20.65
CA ILE A 384 -2.29 0.33 21.64
C ILE A 384 -2.19 1.86 21.73
N SER A 385 -0.99 2.44 21.78
CA SER A 385 -0.80 3.89 21.77
C SER A 385 -1.45 4.54 20.55
N LEU A 386 -1.21 3.99 19.34
CA LEU A 386 -1.83 4.48 18.11
C LEU A 386 -3.36 4.35 18.14
N LEU A 387 -3.88 3.31 18.79
CA LEU A 387 -5.31 3.12 18.97
C LEU A 387 -5.90 4.14 19.96
N SER A 388 -5.23 4.38 21.09
CA SER A 388 -5.62 5.37 22.11
C SER A 388 -5.59 6.81 21.60
N ASP A 389 -4.60 7.17 20.78
CA ASP A 389 -4.54 8.49 20.12
C ASP A 389 -5.76 8.74 19.22
N ARG A 390 -6.28 7.68 18.61
CA ARG A 390 -7.43 7.71 17.69
C ARG A 390 -8.75 7.56 18.42
N VAL A 391 -8.78 6.84 19.53
CA VAL A 391 -9.97 6.55 20.34
C VAL A 391 -9.73 7.15 21.72
N PRO A 392 -10.10 8.43 21.97
CA PRO A 392 -9.66 9.20 23.13
C PRO A 392 -10.04 8.64 24.51
N ARG A 393 -10.94 7.65 24.56
CA ARG A 393 -11.39 7.01 25.79
C ARG A 393 -10.73 5.65 26.04
N LEU A 394 -9.86 5.17 25.16
CA LEU A 394 -9.20 3.88 25.33
C LEU A 394 -7.95 4.01 26.20
N GLU A 395 -7.96 3.40 27.37
CA GLU A 395 -6.80 3.42 28.29
C GLU A 395 -5.89 2.21 28.15
N MET A 396 -6.45 1.02 27.89
CA MET A 396 -5.67 -0.22 27.91
C MET A 396 -6.32 -1.33 27.08
N VAL A 397 -5.49 -2.20 26.49
CA VAL A 397 -5.91 -3.47 25.88
C VAL A 397 -5.06 -4.57 26.52
N ASP A 398 -5.72 -5.57 27.13
CA ASP A 398 -5.05 -6.66 27.85
C ASP A 398 -5.72 -8.02 27.58
N THR A 399 -5.06 -9.12 27.91
CA THR A 399 -5.64 -10.47 27.83
C THR A 399 -5.58 -11.18 29.18
N GLU A 400 -6.74 -11.63 29.67
CA GLU A 400 -6.82 -12.38 30.92
C GLU A 400 -6.88 -13.88 30.65
N LEU A 401 -6.06 -14.67 31.36
CA LEU A 401 -6.08 -16.13 31.29
C LEU A 401 -7.26 -16.68 32.10
N MET A 402 -8.09 -17.48 31.47
CA MET A 402 -9.19 -18.21 32.09
C MET A 402 -8.73 -19.55 32.66
N MET A 403 -9.54 -20.13 33.55
CA MET A 403 -9.27 -21.43 34.19
C MET A 403 -9.15 -22.59 33.18
N ASP A 404 -9.76 -22.46 32.01
CA ASP A 404 -9.71 -23.46 30.93
C ASP A 404 -8.50 -23.26 29.99
N GLY A 405 -7.61 -22.31 30.30
CA GLY A 405 -6.42 -22.00 29.49
C GLY A 405 -6.67 -21.05 28.33
N ARG A 406 -7.92 -20.65 28.05
CA ARG A 406 -8.23 -19.64 27.04
C ARG A 406 -7.93 -18.24 27.56
N ARG A 407 -7.74 -17.29 26.65
CA ARG A 407 -7.59 -15.88 27.02
C ARG A 407 -8.80 -15.06 26.59
N LEU A 408 -9.17 -14.07 27.39
CA LEU A 408 -10.18 -13.08 27.03
C LEU A 408 -9.53 -11.73 26.80
N LEU A 409 -9.83 -11.13 25.65
CA LEU A 409 -9.49 -9.76 25.37
C LEU A 409 -10.30 -8.82 26.27
N LYS A 410 -9.60 -7.95 26.98
CA LYS A 410 -10.12 -6.91 27.87
C LYS A 410 -9.70 -5.56 27.34
N ILE A 411 -10.65 -4.62 27.31
CA ILE A 411 -10.45 -3.26 26.84
C ILE A 411 -10.90 -2.32 27.96
N LYS A 412 -10.01 -1.42 28.40
CA LYS A 412 -10.33 -0.41 29.41
C LYS A 412 -10.79 0.88 28.74
N ASP A 413 -12.03 1.26 29.00
CA ASP A 413 -12.60 2.55 28.63
C ASP A 413 -12.50 3.50 29.85
N ALA A 414 -11.99 4.72 29.65
CA ALA A 414 -11.54 5.66 30.68
C ALA A 414 -12.51 5.96 31.83
N PRO A 415 -13.85 6.01 31.66
CA PRO A 415 -14.76 6.26 32.78
C PRO A 415 -15.00 5.03 33.67
N PHE A 416 -14.52 3.84 33.31
CA PHE A 416 -14.72 2.61 34.09
C PHE A 416 -13.46 2.22 34.87
N GLU A 417 -13.62 1.95 36.16
CA GLU A 417 -12.52 1.46 37.02
C GLU A 417 -12.00 0.08 36.60
N GLN A 418 -12.86 -0.75 35.99
CA GLN A 418 -12.51 -2.10 35.53
C GLN A 418 -12.58 -2.22 34.00
N PRO A 419 -11.63 -2.94 33.39
CA PRO A 419 -11.67 -3.22 31.95
C PRO A 419 -12.87 -4.10 31.58
N ILE A 420 -13.51 -3.79 30.45
CA ILE A 420 -14.64 -4.55 29.90
C ILE A 420 -14.14 -5.64 28.95
N LEU A 421 -14.90 -6.72 28.83
CA LEU A 421 -14.61 -7.75 27.84
C LEU A 421 -14.78 -7.19 26.41
N ALA A 422 -13.94 -7.61 25.48
CA ALA A 422 -14.00 -7.21 24.07
C ALA A 422 -15.37 -7.44 23.43
N LYS A 423 -16.11 -8.47 23.89
CA LYS A 423 -17.50 -8.72 23.48
C LYS A 423 -18.46 -7.56 23.75
N PHE A 424 -18.11 -6.66 24.66
CA PHE A 424 -18.87 -5.45 25.00
C PHE A 424 -18.22 -4.17 24.48
N THR A 425 -17.15 -4.27 23.70
CA THR A 425 -16.46 -3.11 23.12
C THR A 425 -17.12 -2.70 21.80
N SER A 426 -17.02 -1.40 21.48
CA SER A 426 -17.45 -0.83 20.20
C SER A 426 -16.81 -1.53 19.01
N ASP A 427 -17.65 -1.87 18.03
CA ASP A 427 -17.31 -2.41 16.72
C ASP A 427 -16.15 -1.67 16.04
N GLY A 428 -16.19 -0.33 16.07
CA GLY A 428 -15.16 0.50 15.46
C GLY A 428 -13.78 0.35 16.11
N THR A 429 -13.73 0.15 17.43
CA THR A 429 -12.47 -0.04 18.16
C THR A 429 -11.83 -1.38 17.79
N LEU A 430 -12.59 -2.47 17.77
CA LEU A 430 -12.07 -3.80 17.40
C LEU A 430 -11.60 -3.84 15.94
N LYS A 431 -12.34 -3.20 15.04
CA LYS A 431 -11.98 -3.11 13.63
C LYS A 431 -10.70 -2.29 13.43
N LEU A 432 -10.58 -1.14 14.09
CA LEU A 432 -9.38 -0.32 14.03
C LEU A 432 -8.16 -1.04 14.64
N LEU A 433 -8.33 -1.71 15.78
CA LEU A 433 -7.28 -2.54 16.39
C LEU A 433 -6.81 -3.63 15.43
N SER A 434 -7.76 -4.32 14.79
CA SER A 434 -7.47 -5.37 13.81
C SER A 434 -6.66 -4.84 12.63
N TYR A 435 -7.02 -3.67 12.08
CA TYR A 435 -6.23 -3.02 11.03
C TYR A 435 -4.84 -2.61 11.51
N LEU A 436 -4.71 -2.01 12.69
CA LEU A 436 -3.40 -1.62 13.23
C LEU A 436 -2.50 -2.84 13.44
N ILE A 437 -3.04 -3.96 13.94
CA ILE A 437 -2.31 -5.23 14.06
C ILE A 437 -1.85 -5.72 12.70
N LEU A 438 -2.75 -5.75 11.70
CA LEU A 438 -2.44 -6.20 10.35
C LEU A 438 -1.35 -5.34 9.70
N PHE A 439 -1.40 -4.02 9.89
CA PHE A 439 -0.47 -3.07 9.27
C PHE A 439 0.90 -3.03 9.95
N HIS A 440 1.00 -3.47 11.21
CA HIS A 440 2.24 -3.55 11.99
C HIS A 440 2.80 -4.98 12.05
N ASP A 441 2.35 -5.90 11.19
CA ASP A 441 2.98 -7.20 11.05
C ASP A 441 4.41 -7.04 10.48
N ARG A 442 5.38 -7.78 11.03
CA ARG A 442 6.79 -7.78 10.58
C ARG A 442 6.98 -8.58 9.30
N GLN A 443 6.05 -9.51 9.04
CA GLN A 443 5.99 -10.29 7.81
C GLN A 443 4.57 -10.14 7.26
N PRO A 444 4.19 -8.95 6.77
CA PRO A 444 2.82 -8.73 6.34
C PRO A 444 2.51 -9.51 5.06
N PRO A 445 1.21 -9.78 4.79
CA PRO A 445 0.76 -10.33 3.51
C PRO A 445 1.29 -9.52 2.32
N GLN A 446 1.72 -10.16 1.24
CA GLN A 446 2.20 -9.45 0.05
C GLN A 446 1.12 -8.58 -0.62
N LEU A 447 -0.16 -8.96 -0.48
CA LEU A 447 -1.32 -8.15 -0.85
C LEU A 447 -2.34 -8.17 0.27
N ILE A 448 -2.86 -6.99 0.62
CA ILE A 448 -3.91 -6.79 1.61
C ILE A 448 -5.12 -6.19 0.87
N GLY A 449 -6.20 -6.96 0.80
CA GLY A 449 -7.50 -6.48 0.36
C GLY A 449 -8.31 -6.00 1.56
N ILE A 450 -9.01 -4.87 1.48
CA ILE A 450 -9.96 -4.44 2.52
C ILE A 450 -11.26 -3.98 1.88
N GLU A 451 -12.38 -4.57 2.28
CA GLU A 451 -13.70 -4.06 1.88
C GLU A 451 -14.25 -3.06 2.89
N GLU A 452 -14.70 -1.92 2.39
CA GLU A 452 -15.41 -0.87 3.13
C GLU A 452 -14.79 -0.60 4.51
N PRO A 453 -13.52 -0.13 4.54
CA PRO A 453 -12.82 0.16 5.78
C PRO A 453 -13.58 1.15 6.67
N GLU A 454 -14.39 2.03 6.07
CA GLU A 454 -15.21 3.00 6.76
C GLU A 454 -16.32 2.43 7.63
N ASN A 455 -16.80 1.20 7.38
CA ASN A 455 -17.92 0.65 8.13
C ASN A 455 -17.56 0.57 9.61
N TYR A 456 -18.45 1.09 10.46
CA TYR A 456 -18.32 1.22 11.93
C TYR A 456 -17.24 2.20 12.44
N LEU A 457 -16.48 2.85 11.57
CA LEU A 457 -15.48 3.84 11.96
C LEU A 457 -16.04 5.26 11.92
N HIS A 458 -15.72 6.05 12.94
CA HIS A 458 -16.05 7.47 12.92
C HIS A 458 -15.32 8.15 11.75
N PRO A 459 -15.97 9.01 10.94
CA PRO A 459 -15.36 9.48 9.70
C PRO A 459 -14.08 10.34 9.87
N ARG A 460 -13.79 10.87 11.07
CA ARG A 460 -12.50 11.54 11.36
C ARG A 460 -11.31 10.58 11.46
N LEU A 461 -11.57 9.29 11.67
CA LEU A 461 -10.54 8.25 11.77
C LEU A 461 -10.03 7.79 10.41
N LEU A 462 -10.78 8.07 9.34
CA LEU A 462 -10.47 7.60 8.00
C LEU A 462 -9.19 8.24 7.47
N THR A 463 -8.90 9.48 7.82
CA THR A 463 -7.64 10.15 7.45
C THR A 463 -6.43 9.40 8.00
N GLY A 464 -6.38 9.19 9.33
CA GLY A 464 -5.30 8.43 9.94
C GLY A 464 -5.26 6.95 9.51
N LEU A 465 -6.37 6.39 9.02
CA LEU A 465 -6.40 5.05 8.44
C LEU A 465 -5.72 5.03 7.07
N VAL A 466 -6.01 5.99 6.19
CA VAL A 466 -5.34 6.13 4.89
C VAL A 466 -3.84 6.33 5.09
N ASP A 467 -3.42 7.17 6.04
CA ASP A 467 -2.00 7.36 6.36
C ASP A 467 -1.34 6.05 6.81
N ALA A 468 -2.02 5.28 7.67
CA ALA A 468 -1.53 3.97 8.08
C ALA A 468 -1.42 2.98 6.90
N CYS A 469 -2.38 2.99 5.97
CA CYS A 469 -2.28 2.21 4.73
C CYS A 469 -1.09 2.66 3.87
N ARG A 470 -0.83 3.97 3.74
CA ARG A 470 0.31 4.49 2.99
C ARG A 470 1.65 4.01 3.56
N VAL A 471 1.80 4.03 4.88
CA VAL A 471 2.99 3.49 5.55
C VAL A 471 3.11 1.98 5.31
N ALA A 472 2.01 1.24 5.47
CA ALA A 472 1.99 -0.21 5.24
C ALA A 472 2.24 -0.60 3.77
N CYS A 473 1.97 0.29 2.80
CA CYS A 473 2.27 0.09 1.39
C CYS A 473 3.77 -0.09 1.09
N MET A 474 4.65 0.25 2.04
CA MET A 474 6.08 -0.04 1.95
C MET A 474 6.40 -1.54 2.06
N MET A 475 5.46 -2.40 2.49
CA MET A 475 5.70 -3.83 2.67
C MET A 475 4.61 -4.72 2.06
N SER A 476 3.49 -4.14 1.63
CA SER A 476 2.33 -4.84 1.07
C SER A 476 1.69 -4.01 -0.04
N GLN A 477 1.06 -4.64 -1.02
CA GLN A 477 0.14 -3.93 -1.93
C GLN A 477 -1.26 -3.90 -1.32
N PHE A 478 -1.97 -2.78 -1.41
CA PHE A 478 -3.32 -2.58 -0.90
C PHE A 478 -4.35 -2.46 -2.02
N MET A 479 -5.44 -3.22 -1.87
CA MET A 479 -6.64 -3.14 -2.71
C MET A 479 -7.84 -2.86 -1.82
N ILE A 480 -8.40 -1.65 -1.89
CA ILE A 480 -9.47 -1.23 -0.99
C ILE A 480 -10.74 -0.95 -1.78
N THR A 481 -11.90 -1.36 -1.29
CA THR A 481 -13.19 -0.89 -1.80
C THR A 481 -13.78 0.12 -0.82
N THR A 482 -14.37 1.20 -1.32
CA THR A 482 -14.99 2.21 -0.46
C THR A 482 -16.16 2.90 -1.17
N HIS A 483 -17.12 3.39 -0.39
CA HIS A 483 -18.15 4.33 -0.78
C HIS A 483 -18.04 5.65 0.03
N SER A 484 -16.97 5.80 0.83
CA SER A 484 -16.76 6.97 1.68
C SER A 484 -16.02 8.09 0.96
N SER A 485 -16.72 9.20 0.72
CA SER A 485 -16.10 10.43 0.23
C SER A 485 -15.01 10.95 1.16
N ARG A 486 -15.11 10.71 2.48
CA ARG A 486 -14.07 11.12 3.43
C ARG A 486 -12.79 10.30 3.27
N PHE A 487 -12.91 9.00 3.03
CA PHE A 487 -11.74 8.15 2.73
C PHE A 487 -11.08 8.60 1.42
N VAL A 488 -11.90 8.87 0.39
CA VAL A 488 -11.43 9.30 -0.93
C VAL A 488 -10.73 10.66 -0.91
N ASN A 489 -11.06 11.56 0.01
CA ASN A 489 -10.41 12.87 0.11
C ASN A 489 -8.90 12.81 0.37
N GLU A 490 -8.40 11.70 0.91
CA GLU A 490 -6.99 11.54 1.31
C GLU A 490 -6.17 10.75 0.27
N LEU A 491 -6.80 10.42 -0.87
CA LEU A 491 -6.19 9.65 -1.95
C LEU A 491 -5.69 10.56 -3.08
N TYR A 492 -4.74 10.04 -3.85
CA TYR A 492 -4.34 10.65 -5.11
C TYR A 492 -5.26 10.19 -6.25
N PRO A 493 -5.46 11.01 -7.30
CA PRO A 493 -6.37 10.66 -8.40
C PRO A 493 -5.92 9.38 -9.13
N ASP A 494 -4.62 9.12 -9.09
CA ASP A 494 -3.97 7.95 -9.67
C ASP A 494 -4.18 6.65 -8.88
N GLU A 495 -4.69 6.74 -7.65
CA GLU A 495 -4.97 5.61 -6.76
C GLU A 495 -6.45 5.19 -6.83
N VAL A 496 -7.33 6.04 -7.38
CA VAL A 496 -8.79 5.85 -7.36
C VAL A 496 -9.29 5.37 -8.71
N TRP A 497 -9.91 4.19 -8.71
CA TRP A 497 -10.67 3.64 -9.83
C TRP A 497 -12.16 3.75 -9.54
N VAL A 498 -12.88 4.43 -10.42
CA VAL A 498 -14.32 4.60 -10.30
C VAL A 498 -15.02 3.54 -11.15
N LEU A 499 -15.98 2.83 -10.56
CA LEU A 499 -16.74 1.75 -11.17
C LEU A 499 -18.22 2.11 -11.25
N TYR A 500 -18.86 1.76 -12.36
CA TYR A 500 -20.31 1.86 -12.55
C TYR A 500 -20.85 0.73 -13.43
N ARG A 501 -22.18 0.59 -13.50
CA ARG A 501 -22.88 -0.34 -14.40
C ARG A 501 -23.31 0.40 -15.67
N ASP A 502 -22.92 -0.08 -16.85
CA ASP A 502 -23.41 0.43 -18.12
C ASP A 502 -24.88 0.05 -18.37
N GLU A 503 -25.46 0.54 -19.47
CA GLU A 503 -26.87 0.29 -19.84
C GLU A 503 -27.16 -1.19 -20.12
N GLN A 504 -26.12 -1.99 -20.40
CA GLN A 504 -26.22 -3.44 -20.59
C GLN A 504 -26.07 -4.21 -19.27
N GLY A 505 -25.82 -3.50 -18.17
CA GLY A 505 -25.65 -4.07 -16.83
C GLY A 505 -24.26 -4.62 -16.55
N PHE A 506 -23.23 -4.29 -17.35
CA PHE A 506 -21.85 -4.69 -17.14
C PHE A 506 -21.03 -3.59 -16.46
N THR A 507 -20.03 -4.00 -15.69
CA THR A 507 -19.15 -3.06 -14.99
C THR A 507 -18.19 -2.38 -15.96
N VAL A 508 -18.09 -1.07 -15.85
CA VAL A 508 -17.08 -0.23 -16.51
C VAL A 508 -16.28 0.47 -15.43
N CYS A 509 -14.99 0.70 -15.67
CA CYS A 509 -14.13 1.46 -14.77
C CYS A 509 -13.27 2.50 -15.50
N LYS A 510 -12.90 3.57 -14.79
CA LYS A 510 -11.90 4.54 -15.23
C LYS A 510 -11.15 5.08 -14.02
N ARG A 511 -9.87 5.43 -14.20
CA ARG A 511 -9.09 6.06 -13.13
C ARG A 511 -9.49 7.52 -12.98
N ALA A 512 -9.51 8.04 -11.76
CA ALA A 512 -9.90 9.43 -11.51
C ALA A 512 -8.93 10.44 -12.16
N SER A 513 -7.63 10.13 -12.27
CA SER A 513 -6.66 10.96 -13.02
C SER A 513 -6.90 11.01 -14.53
N GLU A 514 -7.64 10.04 -15.08
CA GLU A 514 -7.98 10.01 -16.50
C GLU A 514 -9.30 10.78 -16.79
N MET A 515 -9.97 11.31 -15.76
CA MET A 515 -11.21 12.06 -15.91
C MET A 515 -10.96 13.54 -16.21
N GLN A 516 -11.76 14.11 -17.12
CA GLN A 516 -11.60 15.49 -17.55
C GLN A 516 -11.84 16.48 -16.38
N GLY A 517 -10.91 17.42 -16.18
CA GLY A 517 -11.07 18.50 -15.20
C GLY A 517 -10.65 18.15 -13.77
N ILE A 518 -10.42 16.86 -13.44
CA ILE A 518 -10.14 16.44 -12.06
C ILE A 518 -8.79 16.98 -11.59
N GLU A 519 -7.71 16.82 -12.36
CA GLU A 519 -6.38 17.32 -11.96
C GLU A 519 -6.38 18.83 -11.74
N GLN A 520 -6.99 19.61 -12.63
CA GLN A 520 -7.07 21.08 -12.49
C GLN A 520 -7.84 21.50 -11.23
N LEU A 521 -8.90 20.78 -10.87
CA LEU A 521 -9.67 21.07 -9.67
C LEU A 521 -8.92 20.69 -8.39
N LEU A 522 -8.10 19.64 -8.42
CA LEU A 522 -7.21 19.27 -7.33
C LEU A 522 -6.10 20.31 -7.13
N ASP A 523 -5.50 20.80 -8.21
CA ASP A 523 -4.51 21.88 -8.18
C ASP A 523 -5.10 23.18 -7.59
N ALA A 524 -6.41 23.39 -7.75
CA ALA A 524 -7.16 24.48 -7.11
C ALA A 524 -7.52 24.22 -5.63
N GLY A 525 -6.95 23.18 -5.01
CA GLY A 525 -7.14 22.85 -3.59
C GLY A 525 -8.41 22.06 -3.27
N ARG A 526 -9.13 21.54 -4.26
CA ARG A 526 -10.29 20.65 -4.02
C ARG A 526 -9.81 19.26 -3.63
N LYS A 527 -10.68 18.50 -2.97
CA LYS A 527 -10.41 17.12 -2.53
C LYS A 527 -11.26 16.16 -3.37
N LEU A 528 -10.71 15.00 -3.73
CA LEU A 528 -11.36 14.03 -4.63
C LEU A 528 -12.76 13.60 -4.19
N GLY A 529 -12.94 13.31 -2.91
CA GLY A 529 -14.22 12.88 -2.39
C GLY A 529 -15.28 13.99 -2.47
N LYS A 530 -14.90 15.25 -2.29
CA LYS A 530 -15.80 16.39 -2.55
C LYS A 530 -16.16 16.48 -4.03
N LEU A 531 -15.18 16.37 -4.92
CA LEU A 531 -15.42 16.39 -6.37
C LEU A 531 -16.38 15.29 -6.81
N TRP A 532 -16.25 14.09 -6.23
CA TRP A 532 -17.18 13.00 -6.47
C TRP A 532 -18.60 13.34 -5.99
N MET A 533 -18.76 13.82 -4.75
CA MET A 533 -20.07 14.15 -4.16
C MET A 533 -20.77 15.34 -4.84
N GLU A 534 -20.01 16.29 -5.37
CA GLU A 534 -20.51 17.45 -6.11
C GLU A 534 -20.76 17.13 -7.60
N GLY A 535 -20.51 15.88 -8.01
CA GLY A 535 -20.76 15.39 -9.37
C GLY A 535 -19.76 15.90 -10.42
N PHE A 536 -18.55 16.30 -10.04
CA PHE A 536 -17.51 16.65 -11.03
C PHE A 536 -16.94 15.42 -11.74
N PHE A 537 -17.14 14.22 -11.19
CA PHE A 537 -16.73 12.98 -11.85
C PHE A 537 -17.61 12.72 -13.08
N GLU A 538 -17.02 12.16 -14.14
CA GLU A 538 -17.74 11.80 -15.36
C GLU A 538 -18.89 10.82 -15.09
N PHE A 539 -18.69 9.94 -14.10
CA PHE A 539 -19.62 8.91 -13.62
C PHE A 539 -19.25 8.49 -12.19
N GLY A 540 -20.04 7.58 -11.61
CA GLY A 540 -19.82 6.99 -10.29
C GLY A 540 -20.65 7.63 -9.18
N ASP A 541 -21.38 8.70 -9.46
CA ASP A 541 -22.35 9.29 -8.53
C ASP A 541 -23.59 8.38 -8.42
N PRO A 542 -23.86 7.79 -7.24
CA PRO A 542 -24.99 6.87 -7.05
C PRO A 542 -26.36 7.50 -7.35
N LEU A 543 -26.50 8.82 -7.24
CA LEU A 543 -27.75 9.53 -7.47
C LEU A 543 -27.96 9.90 -8.95
N THR A 544 -26.92 9.80 -9.77
CA THR A 544 -26.97 10.12 -11.19
C THR A 544 -26.91 8.84 -12.02
N ASN A 545 -28.00 8.52 -12.75
CA ASN A 545 -28.06 7.37 -13.68
C ASN A 545 -27.53 6.05 -13.08
N ALA A 546 -27.83 5.78 -11.79
CA ALA A 546 -27.32 4.63 -11.03
C ALA A 546 -25.77 4.50 -11.02
N GLY A 547 -25.06 5.62 -10.98
CA GLY A 547 -23.60 5.67 -11.09
C GLY A 547 -23.11 5.82 -12.53
N GLY A 548 -23.98 5.82 -13.54
CA GLY A 548 -23.60 6.00 -14.94
C GLY A 548 -23.17 7.42 -15.31
N PRO A 549 -22.74 7.63 -16.56
CA PRO A 549 -22.36 8.95 -17.05
C PRO A 549 -23.52 9.94 -16.97
N LYS A 550 -23.19 11.21 -16.76
CA LYS A 550 -24.16 12.30 -16.92
C LYS A 550 -24.66 12.29 -18.37
N ARG A 551 -25.98 12.19 -18.56
CA ARG A 551 -26.58 12.41 -19.88
C ARG A 551 -26.35 13.88 -20.25
N ASN A 552 -25.56 14.14 -21.29
CA ASN A 552 -25.48 15.47 -21.86
C ASN A 552 -26.88 15.89 -22.31
N LEU A 553 -27.46 16.91 -21.67
CA LEU A 553 -28.74 17.51 -22.05
C LEU A 553 -28.67 18.29 -23.39
N HIS A 554 -27.54 18.24 -24.10
CA HIS A 554 -27.33 18.89 -25.39
C HIS A 554 -26.78 17.90 -26.41
N ALA A 555 -27.66 17.00 -26.87
CA ALA A 555 -27.48 16.24 -28.10
C ALA A 555 -28.85 16.07 -28.78
N HIS A 556 -29.48 17.19 -29.13
CA HIS A 556 -30.57 17.28 -30.10
C HIS A 556 -30.50 18.64 -30.81
#